data_AF-A0A920IRR3-F1
#
_entry.id   AF-A0A920IRR3-F1
#
_cell.length_a   1.000
_cell.length_b   1.000
_cell.length_c   1.000
_cell.angle_alpha   90.00
_cell.angle_beta   90.00
_cell.angle_gamma   90.00
#
_symmetry.space_group_name_H-M   'P 1'
#
loop_
_entity.id
_entity.type
_entity.pdbx_description
1 polymer ?
#
loop_
_entity_poly.entity_id
_entity_poly.type
_entity_poly.pdbx_seq_one_letter_code
_entity_poly.pdbx_strand_id
1 'polypeptide(L)' 'MDSVQDKNEREITLDYEWNKFRNTIGQRVLPMIENIYGGLSYDLPKPGGIIKNDSLYANSAFPGLSIKYTLDGSLPNSRA' A
#
# COMPACT_ATOMS: atom_id res chain seq x y z
N MET A 1 -0.36 -10.17 37.14
CA MET A 1 -1.18 -10.90 36.14
C MET A 1 -1.36 -9.95 34.95
N ASP A 2 -0.26 -9.46 34.35
CA ASP A 2 -0.30 -8.18 33.60
C ASP A 2 0.61 -8.13 32.35
N SER A 3 1.44 -9.16 32.09
CA SER A 3 2.43 -9.11 31.00
C SER A 3 1.86 -9.43 29.61
N VAL A 4 0.80 -10.23 29.54
CA VAL A 4 0.18 -10.66 28.28
C VAL A 4 -0.82 -9.62 27.76
N GLN A 5 -1.57 -8.96 28.65
CA GLN A 5 -2.54 -7.91 28.30
C GLN A 5 -1.83 -6.69 27.69
N ASP A 6 -0.77 -6.22 28.35
CA ASP A 6 0.06 -5.10 27.91
C ASP A 6 0.73 -5.38 26.54
N LYS A 7 1.14 -6.63 26.31
CA LYS A 7 1.70 -7.04 25.01
C LYS A 7 0.68 -6.93 23.88
N ASN A 8 -0.55 -7.40 24.10
CA ASN A 8 -1.61 -7.37 23.09
C ASN A 8 -2.02 -5.92 22.76
N GLU A 9 -2.14 -5.06 23.77
CA GLU A 9 -2.46 -3.64 23.57
C GLU A 9 -1.37 -2.90 22.80
N ARG A 10 -0.09 -3.22 23.06
CA ARG A 10 1.04 -2.71 22.26
C ARG A 10 0.96 -3.15 20.80
N GLU A 11 0.70 -4.42 20.52
CA GLU A 11 0.59 -4.94 19.16
C GLU A 11 -0.56 -4.25 18.39
N ILE A 12 -1.73 -4.13 19.01
CA ILE A 12 -2.90 -3.43 18.42
C ILE A 12 -2.55 -1.96 18.11
N THR A 13 -1.89 -1.27 19.05
CA THR A 13 -1.52 0.14 18.88
C THR A 13 -0.51 0.31 17.76
N LEU A 14 0.51 -0.57 17.69
CA LEU A 14 1.51 -0.55 16.64
C LEU A 14 0.88 -0.77 15.26
N ASP A 15 0.00 -1.76 15.12
CA ASP A 15 -0.68 -2.04 13.86
C ASP A 15 -1.56 -0.88 13.41
N TYR A 16 -2.25 -0.21 14.35
CA TYR A 16 -3.09 0.94 14.07
C TYR A 16 -2.27 2.15 13.60
N GLU A 17 -1.21 2.50 14.32
CA GLU A 17 -0.34 3.61 13.95
C GLU A 17 0.45 3.33 12.67
N TRP A 18 0.88 2.09 12.46
CA TRP A 18 1.51 1.67 11.21
C TRP A 18 0.56 1.76 10.01
N ASN A 19 -0.73 1.42 10.21
CA ASN A 19 -1.74 1.61 9.17
C ASN A 19 -1.93 3.09 8.82
N LYS A 20 -2.04 3.98 9.80
CA LYS A 20 -2.12 5.42 9.55
C LYS A 20 -0.91 5.95 8.80
N PHE A 21 0.28 5.54 9.21
CA PHE A 21 1.53 5.95 8.59
C PHE A 21 1.58 5.56 7.11
N ARG A 22 1.34 4.28 6.79
CA ARG A 22 1.35 3.79 5.40
C ARG A 22 0.28 4.46 4.52
N ASN A 23 -0.92 4.70 5.06
CA ASN A 23 -1.98 5.43 4.35
C ASN A 23 -1.57 6.89 4.07
N THR A 24 -0.93 7.55 5.03
CA THR A 24 -0.45 8.93 4.86
C THR A 24 0.59 9.01 3.74
N ILE A 25 1.51 8.05 3.67
CA ILE A 25 2.50 7.99 2.61
C ILE A 25 1.83 7.82 1.24
N GLY A 26 0.99 6.80 1.08
CA GLY A 26 0.37 6.46 -0.21
C GLY A 26 -0.61 7.50 -0.71
N GLN A 27 -1.43 8.09 0.17
CA GLN A 27 -2.49 9.02 -0.24
C GLN A 27 -2.03 10.47 -0.34
N ARG A 28 -0.96 10.88 0.37
CA ARG A 28 -0.57 12.29 0.47
C ARG A 28 0.88 12.55 0.10
N VAL A 29 1.82 11.84 0.73
CA VAL A 29 3.25 12.17 0.60
C VAL A 29 3.77 11.87 -0.80
N LEU A 30 3.52 10.66 -1.32
CA LEU A 30 4.01 10.29 -2.66
C LEU A 30 3.38 11.16 -3.77
N PRO A 31 2.05 11.40 -3.81
CA PRO A 31 1.47 12.34 -4.78
C PRO A 31 1.99 13.77 -4.65
N MET A 32 2.24 14.24 -3.43
CA MET A 32 2.81 15.57 -3.19
C MET A 32 4.24 15.67 -3.74
N ILE A 33 5.08 14.66 -3.46
CA ILE A 33 6.46 14.60 -3.95
C ILE A 33 6.49 14.61 -5.48
N GLU A 34 5.63 13.80 -6.10
CA GLU A 34 5.49 13.73 -7.56
C GLU A 34 5.19 15.13 -8.14
N ASN A 35 4.28 15.85 -7.51
CA ASN A 35 3.88 17.20 -7.94
C ASN A 35 4.98 18.25 -7.73
N ILE A 36 5.62 18.27 -6.56
CA ILE A 36 6.59 19.32 -6.19
C ILE A 36 7.96 19.12 -6.86
N TYR A 37 8.44 17.88 -6.92
CA TYR A 37 9.80 17.57 -7.36
C TYR A 37 9.85 17.02 -8.79
N GLY A 38 8.71 16.89 -9.48
CA GLY A 38 8.63 16.25 -10.80
C GLY A 38 8.90 14.74 -10.76
N GLY A 39 8.70 14.14 -9.58
CA GLY A 39 9.02 12.76 -9.27
C GLY A 39 10.33 12.60 -8.49
N LEU A 40 10.34 11.62 -7.60
CA LEU A 40 11.56 11.10 -6.97
C LEU A 40 11.75 9.66 -7.43
N SER A 41 13.01 9.26 -7.61
CA SER A 41 13.33 7.84 -7.78
C SER A 41 13.24 7.15 -6.42
N TYR A 42 12.18 6.39 -6.20
CA TYR A 42 12.01 5.54 -5.02
C TYR A 42 11.59 4.14 -5.45
N ASP A 43 12.00 3.14 -4.67
CA ASP A 43 11.57 1.77 -4.89
C ASP A 43 10.15 1.59 -4.35
N LEU A 44 9.23 1.19 -5.24
CA LEU A 44 7.86 0.89 -4.87
C LEU A 44 7.69 -0.63 -4.84
N PRO A 45 7.28 -1.21 -3.70
CA PRO A 45 7.08 -2.65 -3.62
C PRO A 45 5.99 -3.07 -4.60
N LYS A 46 6.19 -4.24 -5.23
CA LYS A 46 5.21 -4.83 -6.14
C LYS A 46 3.88 -5.03 -5.41
N PRO A 47 2.73 -4.78 -6.07
CA PRO A 47 1.43 -5.06 -5.47
C PRO A 47 1.28 -6.58 -5.23
N GLY A 48 0.63 -6.94 -4.13
CA GLY A 48 0.16 -8.29 -3.90
C GLY A 48 -1.18 -8.50 -4.62
N GLY A 49 -1.48 -9.74 -4.99
CA GLY A 49 -2.72 -10.07 -5.69
C GLY A 49 -3.13 -11.52 -5.48
N ILE A 50 -4.43 -11.75 -5.26
CA ILE A 50 -5.04 -13.08 -5.27
C ILE A 50 -6.29 -13.08 -6.16
N ILE A 51 -6.54 -14.17 -6.88
CA ILE A 51 -7.78 -14.36 -7.62
C ILE A 51 -8.74 -15.17 -6.73
N LYS A 52 -9.94 -14.66 -6.52
CA LYS A 52 -11.01 -15.36 -5.79
C LYS A 52 -12.34 -15.06 -6.48
N ASN A 53 -13.10 -16.11 -6.78
CA ASN A 53 -14.42 -15.99 -7.44
C ASN A 53 -14.36 -15.12 -8.71
N ASP A 54 -13.45 -15.43 -9.63
CA ASP A 54 -13.22 -14.71 -10.89
C ASP A 54 -12.91 -13.22 -10.75
N SER A 55 -12.49 -12.79 -9.55
CA SER A 55 -12.15 -11.40 -9.24
C SER A 55 -10.72 -11.29 -8.72
N LEU A 56 -9.97 -10.30 -9.22
CA LEU A 56 -8.64 -9.96 -8.73
C LEU A 56 -8.75 -9.06 -7.50
N TYR A 57 -8.25 -9.55 -6.36
CA TYR A 57 -8.06 -8.77 -5.15
C TYR A 57 -6.60 -8.35 -5.07
N ALA A 58 -6.32 -7.06 -5.22
CA ALA A 58 -4.98 -6.52 -5.18
C ALA A 58 -4.77 -5.60 -3.96
N ASN A 59 -3.56 -5.59 -3.42
CA ASN A 59 -3.16 -4.66 -2.36
C ASN A 59 -1.78 -4.06 -2.64
N SER A 60 -1.46 -3.00 -1.92
CA SER A 60 -0.15 -2.33 -1.95
C SER A 60 0.31 -2.07 -0.52
N ALA A 61 1.63 -2.02 -0.32
CA ALA A 61 2.20 -1.58 0.95
C ALA A 61 1.85 -0.13 1.28
N PHE A 62 1.48 0.68 0.28
CA PHE A 62 1.04 2.06 0.44
C PHE A 62 -0.38 2.22 -0.12
N PRO A 63 -1.41 2.08 0.74
CA PRO A 63 -2.79 2.27 0.32
C PRO A 63 -3.01 3.68 -0.24
N GLY A 64 -3.84 3.79 -1.28
CA GLY A 64 -4.12 5.04 -1.99
C GLY A 64 -3.43 5.17 -3.34
N LEU A 65 -2.44 4.33 -3.63
CA LEU A 65 -1.82 4.28 -4.95
C LEU A 65 -2.68 3.49 -5.95
N SER A 66 -2.65 3.91 -7.21
CA SER A 66 -3.32 3.19 -8.30
C SER A 66 -2.55 1.94 -8.68
N ILE A 67 -3.22 0.79 -8.66
CA ILE A 67 -2.68 -0.49 -9.14
C ILE A 67 -3.17 -0.72 -10.56
N LYS A 68 -2.27 -1.08 -11.46
CA LYS A 68 -2.57 -1.37 -12.87
C LYS A 68 -2.16 -2.81 -13.18
N TYR A 69 -2.93 -3.50 -14.01
CA TYR A 69 -2.67 -4.87 -14.41
C TYR A 69 -3.07 -5.09 -15.87
N THR A 70 -2.56 -6.16 -16.46
CA THR A 70 -2.88 -6.61 -17.82
C THR A 70 -3.20 -8.09 -17.77
N LEU A 71 -4.07 -8.55 -18.67
CA LEU A 71 -4.44 -9.97 -18.77
C LEU A 71 -3.65 -10.71 -19.85
N ASP A 72 -2.96 -9.97 -20.72
CA ASP A 72 -2.21 -10.47 -21.87
C ASP A 72 -0.68 -10.57 -21.63
N GLY A 73 -0.22 -10.19 -20.44
CA GLY A 73 1.20 -10.18 -20.08
C GLY A 73 1.98 -8.96 -20.57
N SER A 74 1.33 -7.99 -21.21
CA SER A 74 1.96 -6.72 -21.59
C SER A 74 2.27 -5.84 -20.37
N LEU A 75 3.19 -4.89 -20.50
CA LEU A 75 3.48 -3.93 -19.42
C LEU A 75 2.28 -2.98 -19.22
N PRO A 76 1.75 -2.83 -17.99
CA PRO A 76 0.68 -1.89 -17.72
C PRO A 76 1.10 -0.44 -18.04
N ASN A 77 0.22 0.32 -18.69
CA ASN A 77 0.46 1.72 -19.07
C ASN A 77 -0.60 2.65 -18.45
N SER A 78 -0.49 3.96 -18.69
CA SER A 78 -1.41 4.95 -18.11
C SER A 78 -2.89 4.75 -18.49
N ARG A 79 -3.20 4.03 -19.58
CA ARG A 79 -4.56 3.71 -20.05
C ARG A 79 -5.12 2.39 -19.52
N ALA A 80 -4.26 1.51 -19.00
CA ALA A 80 -4.65 0.26 -18.35
C ALA A 80 -5.10 0.50 -16.91
#